data_AF-A0A1G1XJX6-F1
#
_entry.id   AF-A0A1G1XJX6-F1
#
_cell.length_a   1.000
_cell.length_b   1.000
_cell.length_c   1.000
_cell.angle_alpha   90.00
_cell.angle_beta   90.00
_cell.angle_gamma   90.00
#
_symmetry.space_group_name_H-M   'P 1'
#
loop_
_entity.id
_entity.type
_entity.pdbx_description
1 polymer ?
#
loop_
_entity_poly.entity_id
_entity_poly.type
_entity_poly.pdbx_seq_one_letter_code
_entity_poly.pdbx_strand_id
1 'polypeptide(L)'
;MAKTITQWLVEPLDDWTNQKVATFLIESQGNEDMVICNDSSGKPHNLWLIPDYAKLCVLNKSATGTGLRYKVYERHTPNGFVYLAPIWAQPQKRKKRRLEVLQTATRLLH
;
A
#
# COMPACT_ATOMS: atom_id res chain seq x y z
N MET A 1 18.28 9.44 -25.37
CA MET A 1 17.92 8.33 -24.45
C MET A 1 16.67 8.74 -23.70
N ALA A 2 15.56 8.03 -23.85
CA ALA A 2 14.34 8.31 -23.10
C ALA A 2 14.61 8.02 -21.62
N LYS A 3 14.44 9.01 -20.75
CA LYS A 3 14.59 8.86 -19.31
C LYS A 3 13.51 7.88 -18.84
N THR A 4 13.90 6.69 -18.39
CA THR A 4 12.96 5.73 -17.79
C THR A 4 12.36 6.39 -16.55
N ILE A 5 11.06 6.69 -16.60
CA ILE A 5 10.34 7.27 -15.46
C ILE A 5 9.66 6.11 -14.74
N THR A 6 10.04 5.88 -13.49
CA THR A 6 9.29 4.97 -12.61
C THR A 6 8.00 5.67 -12.18
N GLN A 7 6.87 5.10 -12.56
CA GLN A 7 5.55 5.51 -12.11
C GLN A 7 5.12 4.62 -10.95
N TRP A 8 4.55 5.25 -9.92
CA TRP A 8 4.09 4.58 -8.71
C TRP A 8 2.57 4.45 -8.74
N LEU A 9 2.08 3.26 -8.43
CA LEU A 9 0.66 2.96 -8.43
C LEU A 9 0.25 2.28 -7.13
N VAL A 10 -1.01 2.47 -6.74
CA VAL A 10 -1.55 1.92 -5.50
C VAL A 10 -2.83 1.13 -5.77
N GLU A 11 -2.89 -0.08 -5.21
CA GLU A 11 -4.08 -0.96 -5.21
C GLU A 11 -4.68 -0.98 -3.79
N PRO A 12 -5.77 -0.25 -3.54
CA PRO A 12 -6.51 -0.36 -2.28
C PRO A 12 -7.08 -1.77 -2.10
N LEU A 13 -7.06 -2.29 -0.87
CA LEU A 13 -7.56 -3.63 -0.55
C LEU A 13 -8.96 -3.64 0.10
N ASP A 14 -9.52 -2.45 0.34
CA ASP A 14 -10.89 -2.26 0.86
C ASP A 14 -11.44 -0.88 0.45
N ASP A 15 -12.76 -0.74 0.49
CA ASP A 15 -13.48 0.46 0.02
C ASP A 15 -13.14 1.72 0.82
N TRP A 16 -12.91 1.57 2.12
CA TRP A 16 -12.54 2.69 2.99
C TRP A 16 -11.16 3.23 2.61
N THR A 17 -10.19 2.33 2.38
CA THR A 17 -8.87 2.70 1.88
C THR A 17 -8.97 3.31 0.48
N ASN A 18 -9.82 2.76 -0.39
CA ASN A 18 -10.03 3.31 -1.74
C ASN A 18 -10.49 4.77 -1.68
N GLN A 19 -11.50 5.07 -0.85
CA GLN A 19 -11.98 6.44 -0.66
C GLN A 19 -10.88 7.35 -0.13
N LYS A 20 -10.08 6.91 0.84
CA LYS A 20 -8.99 7.71 1.41
C LYS A 20 -7.87 7.98 0.42
N VAL A 21 -7.52 7.01 -0.43
CA VAL A 21 -6.54 7.19 -1.51
C VAL A 21 -7.09 8.17 -2.55
N ALA A 22 -8.35 8.05 -2.95
CA ALA A 22 -8.99 8.98 -3.87
C ALA A 22 -9.00 10.42 -3.33
N THR A 23 -9.41 10.62 -2.08
CA THR A 23 -9.38 11.95 -1.42
C THR A 23 -7.96 12.53 -1.41
N PHE A 24 -6.97 11.72 -1.02
CA PHE A 24 -5.57 12.15 -1.01
C PHE A 24 -5.07 12.60 -2.39
N LEU A 25 -5.51 11.92 -3.46
CA LEU A 25 -5.13 12.25 -4.83
C LEU A 25 -5.79 13.55 -5.30
N ILE A 26 -7.07 13.75 -5.02
CA ILE A 26 -7.77 15.01 -5.31
C ILE A 26 -7.05 16.18 -4.62
N GLU A 27 -6.75 16.06 -3.32
CA GLU A 27 -6.01 17.09 -2.56
C GLU A 27 -4.60 17.33 -3.09
N SER A 28 -4.00 16.33 -3.72
CA SER A 28 -2.63 16.38 -4.25
C SER A 28 -2.56 16.76 -5.74
N GLN A 29 -3.67 17.13 -6.37
CA GLN A 29 -3.77 17.38 -7.82
C GLN A 29 -3.28 16.19 -8.65
N GLY A 30 -3.56 14.98 -8.18
CA GLY A 30 -3.26 13.74 -8.88
C GLY A 30 -4.32 13.35 -9.90
N ASN A 31 -4.13 12.19 -10.52
CA ASN A 31 -5.14 11.64 -11.41
C ASN A 31 -6.38 11.22 -10.62
N GLU A 32 -7.53 11.67 -11.11
CA GLU A 32 -8.84 11.40 -10.50
C GLU A 32 -9.44 10.07 -10.95
N ASP A 33 -8.83 9.41 -11.94
CA ASP A 33 -9.27 8.14 -12.50
C ASP A 33 -8.34 6.98 -12.16
N MET A 34 -8.93 5.85 -11.80
CA MET A 34 -8.22 4.57 -11.70
C MET A 34 -7.85 4.07 -13.10
N VAL A 35 -6.67 3.46 -13.19
CA VAL A 35 -6.19 2.78 -14.38
C VAL A 35 -6.17 1.27 -14.17
N ILE A 36 -6.57 0.53 -15.20
CA ILE A 36 -6.41 -0.92 -15.22
C ILE A 36 -5.02 -1.22 -15.80
N CYS A 37 -4.19 -1.92 -15.04
CA CYS A 37 -2.87 -2.37 -15.51
C CYS A 37 -2.70 -3.86 -15.28
N ASN A 38 -1.99 -4.53 -16.18
CA ASN A 38 -1.67 -5.93 -16.03
C ASN A 38 -0.30 -6.11 -15.37
N ASP A 39 -0.17 -7.09 -14.49
CA ASP A 39 1.14 -7.56 -14.04
C ASP A 39 1.83 -8.42 -15.12
N SER A 40 3.07 -8.87 -14.85
CA SER A 40 3.82 -9.72 -15.77
C SER A 40 3.22 -11.11 -16.00
N SER A 41 2.24 -11.53 -15.18
CA SER A 41 1.48 -12.77 -15.36
C SER A 41 0.22 -12.57 -16.22
N GLY A 42 -0.07 -11.33 -16.63
CA GLY A 42 -1.28 -10.98 -17.37
C GLY A 42 -2.50 -10.72 -16.48
N LYS A 43 -2.33 -10.68 -15.15
CA LYS A 43 -3.43 -10.44 -14.22
C LYS A 43 -3.75 -8.93 -14.18
N PRO A 44 -5.04 -8.54 -14.35
CA PRO A 44 -5.43 -7.14 -14.26
C PRO A 44 -5.53 -6.67 -12.81
N HIS A 45 -5.17 -5.40 -12.61
CA HIS A 45 -5.24 -4.68 -11.34
C HIS A 45 -5.87 -3.30 -11.54
N ASN A 46 -6.78 -2.93 -10.64
CA ASN A 46 -7.36 -1.59 -10.60
C ASN A 46 -6.50 -0.71 -9.71
N LEU A 47 -5.82 0.27 -10.30
CA LEU A 47 -4.76 1.02 -9.64
C LEU A 47 -4.99 2.52 -9.71
N TRP A 48 -4.62 3.20 -8.63
CA TRP A 48 -4.49 4.65 -8.61
C TRP A 48 -3.08 5.05 -9.03
N LEU A 49 -2.95 6.00 -9.96
CA LEU A 49 -1.66 6.58 -10.31
C LEU A 49 -1.28 7.65 -9.29
N ILE A 50 -0.14 7.46 -8.62
CA ILE A 50 0.40 8.46 -7.70
C ILE A 50 1.25 9.47 -8.50
N PRO A 51 1.08 10.78 -8.30
CA PRO A 51 1.76 11.81 -9.12
C PRO A 51 3.28 11.71 -9.10
N ASP A 52 3.84 11.49 -7.90
CA ASP A 52 5.28 11.42 -7.70
C ASP A 52 5.63 10.62 -6.44
N TYR A 53 6.93 10.36 -6.29
CA TYR A 53 7.49 9.62 -5.15
C TYR A 53 7.28 10.33 -3.80
N ALA A 54 7.29 11.67 -3.77
CA ALA A 54 7.11 12.42 -2.53
C ALA A 54 5.67 12.26 -2.00
N LYS A 55 4.67 12.28 -2.88
CA LYS A 55 3.27 11.99 -2.54
C LYS A 55 3.09 10.56 -2.05
N LEU A 56 3.74 9.58 -2.68
CA LEU A 56 3.73 8.19 -2.18
C LEU A 56 4.29 8.10 -0.75
N CYS A 57 5.39 8.80 -0.46
CA CYS A 57 5.96 8.84 0.88
C CYS A 57 4.98 9.43 1.91
N VAL A 58 4.26 10.50 1.55
CA VAL A 58 3.24 11.10 2.42
C VAL A 58 2.11 10.12 2.68
N LEU A 59 1.56 9.49 1.64
CA LEU A 59 0.51 8.49 1.76
C LEU A 59 0.92 7.33 2.68
N ASN A 60 2.16 6.85 2.55
CA ASN A 60 2.67 5.74 3.35
C ASN A 60 2.91 6.11 4.83
N LYS A 61 3.35 7.35 5.10
CA LYS A 61 3.42 7.86 6.47
C LYS A 61 2.02 7.90 7.11
N SER A 62 1.02 8.38 6.38
CA SER A 62 -0.38 8.44 6.84
C SER A 62 -0.96 7.04 7.11
N ALA A 63 -0.61 6.04 6.28
CA ALA A 63 -1.07 4.67 6.41
C ALA A 63 -0.63 3.99 7.72
N THR A 64 0.59 4.32 8.19
CA THR A 64 1.20 3.70 9.38
C THR A 64 0.39 3.95 10.66
N GLY A 65 -0.34 5.08 10.74
CA GLY A 65 -1.19 5.42 11.89
C GLY A 65 -2.68 5.14 11.71
N THR A 66 -3.17 5.11 10.46
CA THR A 66 -4.61 5.04 10.14
C THR A 66 -5.10 3.62 9.84
N GLY A 67 -4.19 2.70 9.51
CA GLY A 67 -4.54 1.32 9.16
C GLY A 67 -5.03 1.17 7.72
N LEU A 68 -4.73 2.11 6.83
CA LEU A 68 -4.98 1.99 5.39
C LEU A 68 -4.33 0.71 4.84
N ARG A 69 -5.05 -0.06 4.04
CA ARG A 69 -4.58 -1.32 3.47
C ARG A 69 -4.49 -1.22 1.96
N TYR A 70 -3.28 -1.15 1.43
CA TYR A 70 -3.04 -1.12 0.00
C TYR A 70 -1.73 -1.81 -0.36
N LYS A 71 -1.60 -2.18 -1.64
CA LYS A 71 -0.32 -2.61 -2.24
C LYS A 71 0.21 -1.49 -3.11
N VAL A 72 1.53 -1.39 -3.19
CA VAL A 72 2.21 -0.45 -4.08
C VAL A 72 2.81 -1.22 -5.23
N TYR A 73 2.61 -0.70 -6.43
CA TYR A 73 3.21 -1.21 -7.66
C TYR A 73 4.09 -0.13 -8.30
N GLU A 74 5.07 -0.57 -9.06
CA GLU A 74 5.89 0.28 -9.93
C GLU A 74 5.75 -0.15 -11.39
N ARG A 75 5.83 0.81 -12.30
CA ARG A 75 6.01 0.54 -13.73
C ARG A 75 7.07 1.47 -14.30
N HIS A 76 7.87 0.97 -15.23
CA HIS A 76 8.98 1.72 -15.83
C HIS A 76 8.59 2.39 -17.16
N THR A 77 7.42 2.08 -17.69
CA THR A 77 6.85 2.69 -18.90
C THR A 77 5.33 2.90 -18.73
N PRO A 78 4.72 3.92 -19.36
CA PRO A 78 3.29 4.21 -19.20
C PRO A 78 2.34 3.07 -19.55
N ASN A 79 2.71 2.23 -20.52
CA ASN A 79 1.89 1.11 -21.02
C ASN A 79 2.52 -0.26 -20.68
N GLY A 80 3.49 -0.28 -19.77
CA GLY A 80 4.18 -1.49 -19.37
C GLY A 80 3.45 -2.28 -18.29
N PHE A 81 3.96 -3.47 -18.02
CA PHE A 81 3.54 -4.25 -16.87
C PHE A 81 3.85 -3.53 -15.56
N VAL A 82 2.99 -3.78 -14.58
CA VAL A 82 3.22 -3.35 -13.19
C VAL A 82 3.90 -4.46 -12.40
N TYR A 83 4.76 -4.06 -11.48
CA TYR A 83 5.48 -4.95 -10.58
C TYR A 83 5.18 -4.55 -9.14
N LEU A 84 4.91 -5.53 -8.28
CA LEU A 84 4.72 -5.25 -6.87
C LEU A 84 6.02 -4.69 -6.30
N ALA A 85 5.96 -3.54 -5.62
CA ALA A 85 7.11 -2.87 -5.05
C ALA A 85 7.33 -3.30 -3.59
N PRO A 86 8.24 -4.26 -3.30
CA PRO A 86 8.31 -4.93 -2.00
C PRO A 86 8.81 -4.00 -0.88
N ILE A 87 9.56 -2.95 -1.25
CA ILE A 87 10.05 -1.93 -0.31
C ILE A 87 8.92 -1.18 0.40
N TRP A 88 7.72 -1.19 -0.18
CA TRP A 88 6.51 -0.58 0.37
C TRP A 88 5.56 -1.60 0.98
N ALA A 89 5.97 -2.87 1.09
CA ALA A 89 5.18 -3.87 1.76
C ALA A 89 4.94 -3.40 3.19
N GLN A 90 3.67 -3.14 3.52
CA GLN A 90 3.31 -2.75 4.88
C GLN A 90 3.78 -3.87 5.82
N PRO A 91 4.47 -3.55 6.93
CA PRO A 91 4.82 -4.56 7.91
C PRO A 91 3.53 -5.21 8.38
N GLN A 92 3.34 -6.48 8.03
CA GLN A 92 2.23 -7.26 8.56
C GLN A 92 2.35 -7.14 10.07
N LYS A 93 1.35 -6.54 10.74
CA LYS A 93 1.31 -6.48 12.20
C LYS A 93 1.52 -7.90 12.69
N ARG A 94 2.74 -8.22 13.16
CA ARG A 94 2.98 -9.46 13.90
C ARG A 94 1.96 -9.44 15.02
N LYS A 95 0.95 -10.32 14.95
CA LYS A 95 0.04 -10.57 16.07
C LYS A 95 0.95 -10.75 17.28
N LYS A 96 0.95 -9.79 18.21
CA LYS A 96 1.56 -10.01 19.52
C LYS A 96 0.84 -11.23 20.06
N ARG A 97 1.50 -12.39 20.06
CA ARG A 97 1.03 -13.55 20.81
C ARG A 97 0.94 -13.06 22.24
N ARG A 98 -0.29 -12.83 22.71
CA ARG A 98 -0.58 -12.53 24.10
C ARG A 98 -0.16 -13.79 24.85
N LEU A 99 1.01 -13.74 25.48
CA LEU A 99 1.51 -14.85 26.28
C LEU A 99 0.72 -14.80 27.61
N GLU A 100 -0.51 -15.32 27.60
CA GLU A 100 -1.32 -15.60 28.78
C GLU A 100 -0.76 -16.82 29.55
N VAL A 101 0.55 -16.83 29.85
CA VAL A 101 1.23 -18.02 30.43
C VAL A 101 1.92 -17.74 31.77
N LEU A 102 1.88 -16.51 32.30
CA LEU A 102 2.55 -16.19 33.58
C LEU A 102 1.62 -15.62 34.66
N GLN A 103 0.35 -16.02 34.69
CA GLN A 103 -0.53 -15.79 35.85
C GLN A 103 -0.95 -17.07 36.58
N THR A 104 -0.55 -18.25 36.10
CA THR A 104 -0.83 -19.53 36.78
C THR A 104 0.29 -19.99 37.71
N ALA A 105 1.35 -19.18 37.89
CA ALA A 105 2.45 -19.51 38.81
C ALA A 105 2.21 -19.00 40.25
N THR A 106 1.19 -18.16 40.49
CA THR A 106 0.98 -17.53 41.81
C THR A 106 -0.07 -18.23 42.68
N ARG A 107 -0.49 -19.47 42.34
CA ARG A 107 -1.60 -20.14 43.04
C ARG A 107 -1.27 -21.50 43.66
N LEU A 108 0.02 -21.86 43.78
CA LEU A 108 0.47 -23.13 44.38
C LEU A 108 1.49 -22.95 45.52
N LEU A 109 1.52 -21.78 46.18
CA LEU A 109 2.40 -21.54 47.34
C LEU A 109 1.64 -21.02 48.59
N HIS A 110 0.38 -21.42 48.76
CA HIS A 110 -0.34 -21.24 50.03
C HIS A 110 -0.97 -22.57 50.44
#